data_AF-Q4SSV9-F1
#
_entry.id   AF-Q4SSV9-F1
#
_cell.length_a   1.000
_cell.length_b   1.000
_cell.length_c   1.000
_cell.angle_alpha   90.00
_cell.angle_beta   90.00
_cell.angle_gamma   90.00
#
_symmetry.space_group_name_H-M   'P 1'
#
loop_
_entity.id
_entity.type
_entity.pdbx_description
1 polymer ?
#
loop_
_entity_poly.entity_id
_entity_poly.type
_entity_poly.pdbx_seq_one_letter_code
_entity_poly.pdbx_strand_id
1 'polypeptide(L)'
;CGKPAIPPSIMSRIVNGEQARPHSWPWQVSMQVRSHTNRHTYRNVNIGFLRWLKSVLQVWPASRPEPTFFHTCGGTLIHRNWVLTAAHCFIR
;
A
#
# COMPACT_ATOMS: atom_id res chain seq x y z
N CYS A 1 -13.50 23.12 -5.95
CA CYS A 1 -13.25 21.71 -5.56
C CYS A 1 -14.51 20.87 -5.88
N GLY A 2 -14.50 19.55 -5.64
CA GLY A 2 -15.71 18.72 -5.70
C GLY A 2 -16.29 18.39 -7.09
N LYS A 3 -15.57 18.68 -8.18
CA LYS A 3 -15.97 18.32 -9.54
C LYS A 3 -14.94 17.37 -10.14
N PRO A 4 -15.24 16.07 -10.29
CA PRO A 4 -14.29 15.11 -10.85
C PRO A 4 -14.21 15.25 -12.37
N ALA A 5 -13.04 15.00 -12.95
CA ALA A 5 -12.86 14.97 -14.41
C ALA A 5 -13.59 13.78 -15.05
N ILE A 6 -13.73 12.67 -14.31
CA ILE A 6 -14.47 11.47 -14.70
C ILE A 6 -15.67 11.34 -13.75
N PRO A 7 -16.93 11.38 -14.24
CA PRO A 7 -18.08 11.28 -13.36
C PRO A 7 -18.24 9.85 -12.80
N PRO A 8 -18.62 9.70 -11.50
CA PRO A 8 -18.89 8.39 -10.92
C PRO A 8 -20.13 7.75 -11.54
N SER A 9 -20.17 6.42 -11.55
CA SER A 9 -21.43 5.70 -11.71
C SER A 9 -22.23 5.90 -10.43
N ILE A 10 -23.39 6.53 -10.53
CA ILE A 10 -24.30 6.70 -9.40
C ILE A 10 -25.50 5.80 -9.67
N MET A 11 -25.50 4.60 -9.11
CA MET A 11 -26.68 3.73 -9.13
C MET A 11 -27.74 4.27 -8.15
N SER A 12 -29.01 4.18 -8.53
CA SER A 12 -30.14 4.61 -7.71
C SER A 12 -30.45 3.68 -6.54
N ARG A 13 -29.89 2.46 -6.52
CA ARG A 13 -30.08 1.47 -5.45
C ARG A 13 -28.75 0.77 -5.16
N ILE A 14 -28.25 0.94 -3.94
CA ILE A 14 -26.95 0.42 -3.49
C ILE A 14 -27.19 -0.81 -2.62
N VAL A 15 -27.05 -2.00 -3.19
CA VAL A 15 -26.96 -3.26 -2.43
C VAL A 15 -25.53 -3.76 -2.60
N ASN A 16 -24.80 -3.94 -1.51
CA ASN A 16 -23.38 -4.38 -1.49
C ASN A 16 -22.36 -3.46 -2.19
N GLY A 17 -22.79 -2.32 -2.75
CA GLY A 17 -21.93 -1.39 -3.47
C GLY A 17 -21.53 -1.87 -4.87
N GLU A 18 -20.80 -1.03 -5.59
CA GLU A 18 -20.20 -1.38 -6.88
C GLU A 18 -18.74 -0.91 -6.91
N GLN A 19 -17.92 -1.55 -7.76
CA GLN A 19 -16.57 -1.06 -8.00
C GLN A 19 -16.62 0.33 -8.64
N ALA A 20 -15.99 1.31 -7.99
CA ALA A 20 -15.96 2.66 -8.53
C ALA A 20 -15.24 2.71 -9.88
N ARG A 21 -15.80 3.49 -10.82
CA ARG A 21 -15.09 3.84 -12.07
C ARG A 21 -13.70 4.42 -11.71
N PRO A 22 -12.60 3.91 -12.29
CA PRO A 22 -11.26 4.42 -11.99
C PRO A 22 -11.19 5.95 -12.09
N HIS A 23 -10.55 6.57 -11.09
CA HIS A 23 -10.35 8.02 -10.98
C HIS A 23 -11.62 8.89 -10.83
N SER A 24 -12.81 8.30 -10.73
CA SER A 24 -14.06 9.06 -10.57
C SER A 24 -14.21 9.76 -9.21
N TRP A 25 -13.40 9.35 -8.23
CA TRP A 25 -13.29 9.96 -6.90
C TRP A 25 -11.86 10.48 -6.68
N PRO A 26 -11.47 11.60 -7.33
CA PRO A 26 -10.08 12.07 -7.35
C PRO A 26 -9.59 12.57 -5.99
N TRP A 27 -10.48 12.80 -5.04
CA TRP A 27 -10.13 13.19 -3.67
C TRP A 27 -9.91 11.99 -2.73
N GLN A 28 -10.16 10.76 -3.17
CA GLN A 28 -9.93 9.57 -2.34
C GLN A 28 -8.43 9.32 -2.17
N VAL A 29 -7.98 9.22 -0.91
CA VAL A 29 -6.58 8.97 -0.57
C VAL A 29 -6.46 7.72 0.30
N SER A 30 -5.36 6.96 0.10
CA SER A 30 -4.98 5.81 0.90
C SER A 30 -3.79 6.20 1.79
N MET A 31 -3.98 6.23 3.11
CA MET A 31 -2.86 6.38 4.04
C MET A 31 -2.17 5.04 4.20
N GLN A 32 -0.85 5.06 4.06
CA GLN A 32 -0.03 3.86 4.16
C GLN A 32 1.10 4.06 5.15
N VAL A 33 1.37 3.03 5.94
CA VAL A 33 2.51 3.00 6.85
C VAL A 33 3.58 2.09 6.29
N ARG A 34 4.85 2.48 6.47
CA ARG A 34 5.98 1.62 6.12
C ARG A 34 5.99 0.44 7.07
N SER A 35 5.95 -0.76 6.51
CA SER A 35 6.20 -1.99 7.25
C SER A 35 7.58 -1.93 7.88
N HIS A 36 7.63 -1.94 9.21
CA HIS A 36 8.88 -2.09 9.94
C HIS A 36 9.29 -3.57 10.04
N THR A 37 9.14 -4.32 8.95
CA THR A 37 9.72 -5.65 8.88
C THR A 37 11.23 -5.53 8.71
N ASN A 38 11.94 -5.28 9.81
CA ASN A 38 13.20 -5.99 10.10
C ASN A 38 12.88 -7.46 10.43
N ARG A 39 11.98 -8.08 9.65
CA ARG A 39 11.84 -9.52 9.71
C ARG A 39 12.99 -10.01 8.84
N HIS A 40 14.15 -10.18 9.48
CA HIS A 40 15.00 -11.30 9.15
C HIS A 40 14.13 -12.55 9.31
N THR A 41 13.24 -12.80 8.35
CA THR A 41 12.94 -14.15 7.96
C THR A 41 14.25 -14.65 7.36
N TYR A 42 15.18 -15.05 8.24
CA TYR A 42 15.61 -16.42 8.17
C TYR A 42 14.30 -17.24 8.15
N ARG A 43 13.69 -17.36 6.96
CA ARG A 43 13.08 -18.63 6.63
C ARG A 43 14.22 -19.58 6.90
N ASN A 44 14.02 -20.47 7.87
CA ASN A 44 14.90 -21.59 8.10
C ASN A 44 14.90 -22.40 6.80
N VAL A 45 15.66 -21.93 5.80
CA VAL A 45 16.01 -22.73 4.65
C VAL A 45 17.03 -23.67 5.25
N ASN A 46 16.58 -24.89 5.53
CA ASN A 46 17.42 -25.98 5.97
C ASN A 46 18.32 -26.36 4.78
N ILE A 47 19.24 -25.47 4.42
CA ILE A 47 20.28 -25.71 3.42
C ILE A 47 21.51 -26.13 4.20
N GLY A 48 21.52 -27.42 4.54
CA GLY A 48 22.77 -28.13 4.61
C GLY A 48 23.32 -28.19 3.19
N PHE A 49 24.09 -27.19 2.78
CA PHE A 49 25.22 -27.33 1.84
C PHE A 49 25.98 -26.00 1.65
N LEU A 50 27.14 -25.94 2.32
CA LEU A 50 28.40 -25.31 1.92
C LEU A 50 28.41 -23.80 1.57
N ARG A 51 28.91 -23.05 2.56
CA ARG A 51 29.29 -21.62 2.57
C ARG A 51 30.21 -21.15 1.42
N TRP A 52 30.78 -22.07 0.62
CA TRP A 52 31.78 -21.79 -0.41
C TRP A 52 31.21 -21.52 -1.82
N LEU A 53 29.95 -21.89 -2.10
CA LEU A 53 29.32 -21.62 -3.41
C LEU A 53 28.95 -20.15 -3.65
N LYS A 54 29.11 -19.27 -2.64
CA LYS A 54 28.73 -17.86 -2.69
C LYS A 54 29.61 -16.99 -3.61
N SER A 55 30.75 -17.50 -4.08
CA SER A 55 31.73 -16.71 -4.86
C SER A 55 31.74 -17.00 -6.37
N VAL A 56 31.04 -18.04 -6.85
CA VAL A 56 31.21 -18.57 -8.23
C VAL A 56 30.00 -18.28 -9.12
N LEU A 57 28.81 -18.18 -8.53
CA LEU A 57 27.62 -17.69 -9.21
C LEU A 57 27.36 -16.28 -8.70
N GLN A 58 27.24 -15.29 -9.58
CA GLN A 58 26.66 -14.00 -9.23
C GLN A 58 25.16 -14.16 -8.89
N VAL A 59 24.83 -14.93 -7.84
CA VAL A 59 23.54 -14.80 -7.17
C VAL A 59 23.64 -13.54 -6.34
N TRP A 60 23.38 -12.41 -7.00
CA TRP A 60 22.93 -11.22 -6.31
C TRP A 60 21.89 -11.66 -5.26
N PRO A 61 21.97 -11.23 -3.99
CA PRO A 61 20.74 -11.06 -3.25
C PRO A 61 20.01 -9.91 -3.94
N ALA A 62 19.29 -10.23 -5.01
CA ALA A 62 18.34 -9.34 -5.63
C ALA A 62 17.21 -9.16 -4.61
N SER A 63 17.41 -8.16 -3.75
CA SER A 63 16.42 -7.29 -3.12
C SER A 63 16.97 -6.88 -1.76
N ARG A 64 17.41 -5.62 -1.66
CA ARG A 64 17.08 -4.87 -0.44
C ARG A 64 15.58 -5.11 -0.22
N PRO A 65 15.08 -5.44 0.98
CA PRO A 65 13.64 -5.56 1.15
C PRO A 65 13.05 -4.21 0.75
N GLU A 66 12.39 -4.17 -0.41
CA GLU A 66 11.68 -2.98 -0.85
C GLU A 66 10.73 -2.61 0.28
N PRO A 67 10.68 -1.33 0.70
CA PRO A 67 9.80 -0.92 1.78
C PRO A 67 8.37 -1.32 1.40
N THR A 68 7.81 -2.29 2.12
CA THR A 68 6.42 -2.68 1.93
C THR A 68 5.55 -1.67 2.67
N PHE A 69 4.48 -1.23 2.02
CA PHE A 69 3.54 -0.27 2.59
C PHE A 69 2.20 -0.98 2.82
N PHE A 70 1.58 -0.73 3.96
CA PHE A 70 0.27 -1.29 4.30
C PHE A 70 -0.75 -0.17 4.46
N HIS A 71 -1.91 -0.33 3.83
CA HIS A 71 -3.04 0.59 4.01
C HIS A 71 -3.56 0.51 5.44
N THR A 72 -3.72 1.67 6.07
CA THR A 72 -4.24 1.77 7.44
C THR A 72 -5.60 2.44 7.49
N CYS A 73 -5.78 3.51 6.72
CA CYS A 73 -6.98 4.33 6.71
C CYS A 73 -7.18 5.04 5.38
N GLY A 74 -8.41 5.48 5.12
CA GLY A 74 -8.74 6.41 4.03
C GLY A 74 -8.63 7.87 4.45
N GLY A 75 -8.71 8.77 3.47
CA GLY A 75 -8.79 10.21 3.67
C GLY A 75 -9.33 10.94 2.45
N THR A 76 -9.66 12.22 2.61
CA THR A 76 -10.17 13.08 1.54
C THR A 76 -9.23 14.25 1.30
N LEU A 77 -8.74 14.41 0.07
CA LEU A 77 -7.97 15.57 -0.35
C LEU A 77 -8.89 16.80 -0.44
N ILE A 78 -8.76 17.72 0.51
CA ILE A 78 -9.57 18.95 0.58
C ILE A 78 -8.88 20.14 -0.09
N HIS A 79 -7.55 20.08 -0.19
CA HIS A 79 -6.71 21.06 -0.89
C HIS A 79 -5.42 20.37 -1.36
N ARG A 80 -4.62 21.04 -2.22
CA ARG A 80 -3.42 20.45 -2.85
C ARG A 80 -2.47 19.73 -1.87
N ASN A 81 -2.34 20.25 -0.65
CA ASN A 81 -1.44 19.74 0.38
C ASN A 81 -2.17 19.40 1.69
N TRP A 82 -3.51 19.29 1.68
CA TRP A 82 -4.30 19.05 2.90
C TRP A 82 -5.24 17.86 2.71
N VAL A 83 -5.13 16.88 3.59
CA VAL A 83 -5.98 15.69 3.65
C VAL A 83 -6.76 15.70 4.96
N LEU A 84 -8.08 15.56 4.86
CA LEU A 84 -8.97 15.32 6.00
C LEU A 84 -9.09 13.81 6.26
N THR A 85 -9.01 13.41 7.53
CA THR A 85 -9.21 12.02 7.96
C THR A 85 -9.64 11.94 9.43
N ALA A 86 -9.97 10.75 9.92
CA ALA A 86 -10.35 10.53 11.30
C ALA A 86 -9.13 10.56 12.25
N ALA A 87 -9.30 11.16 13.43
CA ALA A 87 -8.21 11.27 14.42
C ALA A 87 -7.70 9.91 14.92
N HIS A 88 -8.59 8.91 15.05
CA HIS A 88 -8.23 7.55 15.49
C HIS A 88 -7.34 6.78 14.48
N CYS A 89 -7.09 7.33 13.29
CA CYS A 89 -6.12 6.77 12.36
C CYS A 89 -4.66 7.04 12.79
N PHE A 90 -4.43 8.00 13.70
CA PHE A 90 -3.09 8.37 14.17
C PHE A 90 -2.86 8.06 15.64
N ILE A 91 -3.88 8.22 16.48
CA ILE A 91 -3.79 7.99 17.91
C ILE A 91 -4.64 6.76 18.20
N ARG A 92 -3.98 5.63 18.45
CA ARG A 92 -4.60 4.38 18.87
C ARG A 92 -4.47 4.20 20.37
#